data_AF-A0A239PQG6-F1
#
_entry.id   AF-A0A239PQG6-F1
#
_cell.length_a   1.000
_cell.length_b   1.000
_cell.length_c   1.000
_cell.angle_alpha   90.00
_cell.angle_beta   90.00
_cell.angle_gamma   90.00
#
_symmetry.space_group_name_H-M   'P 1'
#
loop_
_entity.id
_entity.type
_entity.pdbx_description
1 polymer ?
#
loop_
_entity_poly.entity_id
_entity_poly.type
_entity_poly.pdbx_seq_one_letter_code
_entity_poly.pdbx_strand_id
1 'polypeptide(L)'
;MIGDDRNSPGGAPPCASLPAEPGWGGFMTIEPAPLHLLDRPLDFIFAEHYRQRAVSSLLSMTAEGECDSAEIEAIIRFLESEYRLHIADEELSLFPLLKARCLPEDGIDEAIAKIMGEHQWEEAELDRIIEDLRAIRAGASIDAAMRARLNRFAEQIKQHLAFENGILLPIARVRLSLIDLADLADSMRQRRARVDRGGPAAEKLSGS
;
A
#
# COMPACT_ATOMS: atom_id res chain seq x y z
N MET A 1 52.21 -62.43 -24.11
CA MET A 1 50.82 -62.90 -23.91
C MET A 1 50.24 -62.02 -22.81
N ILE A 2 49.74 -60.83 -23.16
CA ILE A 2 48.31 -60.47 -23.37
C ILE A 2 47.47 -60.60 -22.08
N GLY A 3 47.02 -59.45 -21.60
CA GLY A 3 45.99 -59.18 -20.58
C GLY A 3 46.08 -57.70 -20.22
N ASP A 4 45.17 -56.86 -20.74
CA ASP A 4 44.07 -56.17 -20.01
C ASP A 4 44.53 -55.51 -18.69
N ASP A 5 44.19 -54.27 -18.34
CA ASP A 5 42.92 -53.61 -18.58
C ASP A 5 43.02 -52.09 -18.29
N ARG A 6 42.08 -51.36 -18.92
CA ARG A 6 41.55 -50.01 -18.69
C ARG A 6 41.95 -49.24 -17.41
N ASN A 7 42.22 -47.92 -17.54
CA ASN A 7 41.37 -46.85 -16.98
C ASN A 7 41.93 -45.44 -17.30
N SER A 8 41.22 -44.66 -18.14
CA SER A 8 41.42 -43.22 -18.33
C SER A 8 40.30 -42.48 -17.61
N PRO A 9 40.54 -41.47 -16.75
CA PRO A 9 39.45 -40.71 -16.16
C PRO A 9 38.89 -39.73 -17.19
N GLY A 10 37.56 -39.75 -17.30
CA GLY A 10 36.79 -39.01 -18.29
C GLY A 10 36.99 -37.50 -18.24
N GLY A 11 37.10 -36.91 -19.43
CA GLY A 11 36.95 -35.48 -19.62
C GLY A 11 35.52 -35.06 -19.29
N ALA A 12 35.39 -34.09 -18.38
CA ALA A 12 34.13 -33.41 -18.15
C ALA A 12 33.66 -32.74 -19.45
N PRO A 13 32.36 -32.81 -19.80
CA PRO A 13 31.83 -32.08 -20.93
C PRO A 13 31.92 -30.57 -20.65
N PRO A 14 32.06 -29.72 -21.69
CA PRO A 14 32.05 -28.28 -21.52
C PRO A 14 30.70 -27.86 -20.94
N CYS A 15 30.76 -27.03 -19.89
CA CYS A 15 29.61 -26.40 -19.24
C CYS A 15 28.81 -25.64 -20.30
N ALA A 16 27.72 -26.24 -20.77
CA ALA A 16 26.73 -25.54 -21.58
C ALA A 16 26.16 -24.44 -20.69
N SER A 17 26.38 -23.19 -21.09
CA SER A 17 25.81 -22.02 -20.43
C SER A 17 24.31 -22.22 -20.30
N LEU A 18 23.85 -22.35 -19.06
CA LEU A 18 22.43 -22.35 -18.75
C LEU A 18 21.84 -21.04 -19.28
N PRO A 19 20.66 -21.05 -19.92
CA PRO A 19 19.95 -19.81 -20.20
C PRO A 19 19.76 -19.06 -18.88
N ALA A 20 19.98 -17.74 -18.91
CA ALA A 20 19.75 -16.88 -17.76
C ALA A 20 18.36 -17.17 -17.21
N GLU A 21 18.29 -17.57 -15.94
CA GLU A 21 17.05 -17.62 -15.17
C GLU A 21 16.30 -16.29 -15.40
N PRO A 22 14.98 -16.30 -15.65
CA PRO A 22 14.23 -15.06 -15.73
C PRO A 22 14.42 -14.34 -14.41
N GLY A 23 15.12 -13.20 -14.46
CA GLY A 23 15.30 -12.36 -13.30
C GLY A 23 13.92 -12.08 -12.71
N TRP A 24 13.76 -12.32 -11.42
CA TRP A 24 12.60 -11.87 -10.65
C TRP A 24 12.67 -10.34 -10.47
N GLY A 25 13.04 -9.61 -11.53
CA GLY A 25 12.81 -8.19 -11.70
C GLY A 25 11.39 -8.02 -12.24
N GLY A 26 10.40 -8.48 -11.48
CA GLY A 26 9.04 -8.04 -11.71
C GLY A 26 9.01 -6.55 -11.39
N PHE A 27 8.75 -5.71 -12.39
CA PHE A 27 8.46 -4.29 -12.17
C PHE A 27 7.43 -4.20 -11.05
N MET A 28 7.83 -3.63 -9.91
CA MET A 28 6.90 -3.45 -8.79
C MET A 28 5.96 -2.32 -9.19
N THR A 29 4.74 -2.67 -9.61
CA THR A 29 3.76 -1.69 -10.07
C THR A 29 2.64 -1.55 -9.05
N ILE A 30 2.08 -0.34 -8.99
CA ILE A 30 0.84 -0.08 -8.25
C ILE A 30 -0.30 -0.51 -9.18
N GLU A 31 -0.81 -1.72 -8.96
CA GLU A 31 -1.98 -2.24 -9.68
C GLU A 31 -3.17 -1.27 -9.56
N PRO A 32 -4.15 -1.27 -10.48
CA PRO A 32 -5.34 -0.45 -10.36
C PRO A 32 -6.26 -0.93 -9.22
N ALA A 33 -7.13 -0.03 -8.73
CA ALA A 33 -8.13 -0.36 -7.72
C ALA A 33 -9.04 -1.50 -8.20
N PRO A 34 -9.22 -2.58 -7.42
CA PRO A 34 -10.11 -3.67 -7.80
C PRO A 34 -11.57 -3.30 -7.51
N LEU A 35 -12.13 -2.33 -8.26
CA LEU A 35 -13.47 -1.78 -8.02
C LEU A 35 -14.59 -2.83 -8.00
N HIS A 36 -14.37 -3.98 -8.65
CA HIS A 36 -15.28 -5.13 -8.61
C HIS A 36 -15.42 -5.74 -7.20
N LEU A 37 -14.49 -5.48 -6.29
CA LEU A 37 -14.56 -5.93 -4.89
C LEU A 37 -15.40 -5.01 -4.00
N LEU A 38 -15.92 -3.89 -4.49
CA LEU A 38 -16.72 -2.98 -3.66
C LEU A 38 -17.99 -3.64 -3.10
N ASP A 39 -18.50 -4.71 -3.72
CA ASP A 39 -19.59 -5.54 -3.18
C ASP A 39 -19.17 -6.36 -1.92
N ARG A 40 -17.86 -6.43 -1.67
CA ARG A 40 -17.20 -7.12 -0.54
C ARG A 40 -16.22 -6.14 0.12
N PRO A 41 -16.72 -5.10 0.82
CA PRO A 41 -15.92 -3.93 1.15
C PRO A 41 -14.68 -4.23 2.01
N LEU A 42 -14.74 -5.21 2.92
CA LEU A 42 -13.57 -5.61 3.70
C LEU A 42 -12.49 -6.29 2.84
N ASP A 43 -12.87 -7.00 1.78
CA ASP A 43 -11.92 -7.58 0.84
C ASP A 43 -11.36 -6.52 -0.10
N PHE A 44 -12.14 -5.48 -0.42
CA PHE A 44 -11.66 -4.31 -1.15
C PHE A 44 -10.62 -3.53 -0.33
N ILE A 45 -10.89 -3.23 0.95
CA ILE A 45 -9.94 -2.57 1.86
C ILE A 45 -8.65 -3.40 1.97
N PHE A 46 -8.80 -4.71 2.19
CA PHE A 46 -7.66 -5.64 2.20
C PHE A 46 -6.87 -5.62 0.88
N ALA A 47 -7.54 -5.50 -0.26
CA ALA A 47 -6.89 -5.38 -1.56
C ALA A 47 -6.16 -4.03 -1.73
N GLU A 48 -6.70 -2.94 -1.22
CA GLU A 48 -6.02 -1.64 -1.16
C GLU A 48 -4.74 -1.71 -0.31
N HIS A 49 -4.71 -2.51 0.77
CA HIS A 49 -3.51 -2.69 1.59
C HIS A 49 -2.34 -3.29 0.78
N TYR A 50 -2.60 -4.18 -0.19
CA TYR A 50 -1.52 -4.66 -1.06
C TYR A 50 -0.91 -3.56 -1.91
N ARG A 51 -1.73 -2.62 -2.38
CA ARG A 51 -1.30 -1.49 -3.20
C ARG A 51 -0.50 -0.49 -2.38
N GLN A 52 -0.96 -0.20 -1.16
CA GLN A 52 -0.20 0.60 -0.20
C GLN A 52 1.14 -0.06 0.18
N ARG A 53 1.20 -1.39 0.31
CA ARG A 53 2.46 -2.10 0.53
C ARG A 53 3.43 -2.00 -0.65
N ALA A 54 2.92 -2.02 -1.89
CA ALA A 54 3.72 -1.76 -3.08
C ALA A 54 4.28 -0.32 -3.06
N VAL A 55 3.45 0.67 -2.73
CA VAL A 55 3.86 2.08 -2.56
C VAL A 55 4.94 2.22 -1.50
N SER A 56 4.79 1.57 -0.34
CA SER A 56 5.81 1.58 0.71
C SER A 56 7.16 1.07 0.20
N SER A 57 7.15 -0.01 -0.58
CA SER A 57 8.38 -0.57 -1.15
C SER A 57 8.99 0.37 -2.20
N LEU A 58 8.17 0.97 -3.06
CA LEU A 58 8.59 1.97 -4.05
C LEU A 58 9.14 3.26 -3.41
N LEU A 59 8.60 3.68 -2.27
CA LEU A 59 9.14 4.81 -1.50
C LEU A 59 10.56 4.51 -0.98
N SER A 60 10.80 3.29 -0.47
CA SER A 60 12.15 2.85 -0.08
C SER A 60 13.11 2.79 -1.26
N MET A 61 12.68 2.23 -2.40
CA MET A 61 13.49 2.21 -3.63
C MET A 61 13.79 3.63 -4.15
N THR A 62 12.81 4.53 -4.09
CA THR A 62 13.00 5.94 -4.44
C THR A 62 14.03 6.60 -3.53
N ALA A 63 14.06 6.28 -2.23
CA ALA A 63 15.02 6.81 -1.28
C ALA A 63 16.49 6.41 -1.60
N GLU A 64 16.67 5.27 -2.27
CA GLU A 64 17.96 4.77 -2.77
C GLU A 64 18.26 5.20 -4.22
N GLY A 65 17.35 5.92 -4.88
CA GLY A 65 17.51 6.38 -6.25
C GLY A 65 17.30 5.28 -7.30
N GLU A 66 16.56 4.22 -6.93
CA GLU A 66 16.34 3.04 -7.78
C GLU A 66 15.07 3.12 -8.63
N CYS A 67 14.19 4.09 -8.37
CA CYS A 67 12.96 4.27 -9.14
C CYS A 67 13.13 5.21 -10.33
N ASP A 68 12.42 4.92 -11.42
CA ASP A 68 12.35 5.79 -12.58
C ASP A 68 11.26 6.89 -12.46
N SER A 69 11.24 7.81 -13.42
CA SER A 69 10.27 8.91 -13.42
C SER A 69 8.81 8.46 -13.51
N ALA A 70 8.53 7.32 -14.14
CA ALA A 70 7.16 6.81 -14.30
C ALA A 70 6.67 6.14 -13.00
N GLU A 71 7.54 5.42 -12.31
CA GLU A 71 7.28 4.84 -10.99
C GLU A 71 7.02 5.95 -9.95
N ILE A 72 7.88 6.97 -9.88
CA ILE A 72 7.70 8.10 -8.96
C ILE A 72 6.38 8.84 -9.23
N GLU A 73 6.03 9.04 -10.50
CA GLU A 73 4.77 9.65 -10.90
C GLU A 73 3.56 8.77 -10.53
N ALA A 74 3.67 7.43 -10.60
CA ALA A 74 2.62 6.53 -10.12
C ALA A 74 2.43 6.61 -8.60
N ILE A 75 3.53 6.70 -7.82
CA ILE A 75 3.46 6.92 -6.36
C ILE A 75 2.73 8.22 -6.05
N ILE A 76 3.09 9.32 -6.72
CA ILE A 76 2.48 10.63 -6.50
C ILE A 76 0.96 10.58 -6.75
N ARG A 77 0.52 10.04 -7.89
CA ARG A 77 -0.93 9.93 -8.19
C ARG A 77 -1.68 9.11 -7.15
N PHE A 78 -1.09 8.00 -6.70
CA PHE A 78 -1.70 7.15 -5.68
C PHE A 78 -1.84 7.90 -4.35
N LEU A 79 -0.77 8.55 -3.87
CA LEU A 79 -0.77 9.32 -2.62
C LEU A 79 -1.73 10.52 -2.68
N GLU A 80 -1.86 11.16 -3.84
CA GLU A 80 -2.72 12.33 -4.02
C GLU A 80 -4.21 12.00 -3.92
N SER A 81 -4.61 10.81 -4.36
CA SER A 81 -6.02 10.45 -4.55
C SER A 81 -6.41 9.21 -3.76
N GLU A 82 -5.91 8.04 -4.16
CA GLU A 82 -6.35 6.74 -3.67
C GLU A 82 -6.01 6.53 -2.19
N TYR A 83 -4.85 7.01 -1.73
CA TYR A 83 -4.46 6.92 -0.32
C TYR A 83 -5.42 7.71 0.59
N ARG A 84 -5.78 8.94 0.20
CA ARG A 84 -6.73 9.77 0.94
C ARG A 84 -8.15 9.20 0.92
N LEU A 85 -8.57 8.62 -0.21
CA LEU A 85 -9.86 7.93 -0.31
C LEU A 85 -9.95 6.74 0.65
N HIS A 86 -8.86 5.99 0.77
CA HIS A 86 -8.77 4.86 1.69
C HIS A 86 -8.92 5.31 3.16
N ILE A 87 -8.13 6.28 3.61
CA ILE A 87 -8.26 6.86 4.96
C ILE A 87 -9.71 7.32 5.21
N ALA A 88 -10.33 8.00 4.24
CA ALA A 88 -11.71 8.45 4.36
C ALA A 88 -12.73 7.29 4.40
N ASP A 89 -12.46 6.14 3.79
CA ASP A 89 -13.30 4.95 3.93
C ASP A 89 -13.26 4.39 5.34
N GLU A 90 -12.08 4.42 5.95
CA GLU A 90 -11.87 3.92 7.29
C GLU A 90 -12.48 4.85 8.33
N GLU A 91 -12.06 6.11 8.34
CA GLU A 91 -12.44 7.09 9.35
C GLU A 91 -13.94 7.44 9.30
N LEU A 92 -14.48 7.65 8.11
CA LEU A 92 -15.86 8.13 7.95
C LEU A 92 -16.88 6.99 7.83
N SER A 93 -16.44 5.73 7.72
CA SER A 93 -17.37 4.61 7.50
C SER A 93 -17.02 3.36 8.32
N LEU A 94 -15.84 2.77 8.15
CA LEU A 94 -15.50 1.53 8.87
C LEU A 94 -15.45 1.73 10.39
N PHE A 95 -14.76 2.78 10.87
CA PHE A 95 -14.56 3.00 12.32
C PHE A 95 -15.88 3.31 13.05
N PRO A 96 -16.79 4.16 12.54
CA PRO A 96 -18.12 4.33 13.14
C PRO A 96 -18.90 3.03 13.25
N LEU A 97 -18.88 2.18 12.21
CA LEU A 97 -19.56 0.88 12.24
C LEU A 97 -18.94 -0.06 13.28
N LEU A 98 -17.61 -0.10 13.36
CA LEU A 98 -16.90 -0.89 14.37
C LEU A 98 -17.23 -0.44 15.79
N LYS A 99 -17.23 0.86 16.07
CA LYS A 99 -17.65 1.41 17.37
C LYS A 99 -19.08 1.05 17.74
N ALA A 100 -19.98 0.97 16.75
CA ALA A 100 -21.37 0.62 16.99
C ALA A 100 -21.61 -0.89 17.23
N ARG A 101 -20.72 -1.76 16.74
CA ARG A 101 -20.92 -3.23 16.71
C ARG A 101 -20.03 -4.02 17.67
N CYS A 102 -18.87 -3.49 18.02
CA CYS A 102 -17.94 -4.20 18.89
C CYS A 102 -18.38 -4.14 20.36
N LEU A 103 -17.97 -5.16 21.11
CA LEU A 103 -18.13 -5.25 22.55
C LEU A 103 -16.84 -4.76 23.24
N PRO A 104 -16.90 -4.39 24.54
CA PRO A 104 -15.73 -3.90 25.26
C PRO A 104 -14.52 -4.86 25.21
N GLU A 105 -14.76 -6.18 25.24
CA GLU A 105 -13.70 -7.19 25.16
C GLU A 105 -12.95 -7.24 23.83
N ASP A 106 -13.48 -6.60 22.77
CA ASP A 106 -12.78 -6.51 21.49
C ASP A 106 -11.66 -5.46 21.51
N GLY A 107 -11.62 -4.56 22.51
CA GLY A 107 -10.62 -3.50 22.60
C GLY A 107 -10.64 -2.50 21.44
N ILE A 108 -11.80 -2.33 20.78
CA ILE A 108 -11.87 -1.60 19.50
C ILE A 108 -11.51 -0.12 19.62
N ASP A 109 -11.84 0.52 20.75
CA ASP A 109 -11.63 1.95 20.92
C ASP A 109 -10.14 2.30 20.98
N GLU A 110 -9.34 1.45 21.64
CA GLU A 110 -7.89 1.58 21.70
C GLU A 110 -7.26 1.33 20.33
N ALA A 111 -7.75 0.32 19.60
CA ALA A 111 -7.28 0.02 18.25
C ALA A 111 -7.55 1.18 17.29
N ILE A 112 -8.77 1.75 17.29
CA ILE A 112 -9.13 2.91 16.47
C ILE A 112 -8.32 4.14 16.91
N ALA A 113 -8.16 4.39 18.21
CA ALA A 113 -7.40 5.55 18.68
C ALA A 113 -5.94 5.51 18.21
N LYS A 114 -5.32 4.33 18.18
CA LYS A 114 -3.98 4.14 17.62
C LYS A 114 -3.95 4.50 16.13
N ILE A 115 -4.83 3.89 15.33
CA ILE A 115 -4.88 4.08 13.88
C ILE A 115 -5.16 5.54 13.51
N MET A 116 -6.12 6.20 14.17
CA MET A 116 -6.41 7.62 13.98
C MET A 116 -5.19 8.51 14.26
N GLY A 117 -4.37 8.17 15.26
CA GLY A 117 -3.12 8.90 15.53
C GLY A 117 -2.07 8.71 14.43
N GLU A 118 -2.06 7.55 13.78
CA GLU A 118 -1.21 7.26 12.63
C GLU A 118 -1.70 8.02 11.39
N HIS A 119 -3.00 7.98 11.08
CA HIS A 119 -3.60 8.77 10.00
C HIS A 119 -3.31 10.26 10.13
N GLN A 120 -3.46 10.83 11.33
CA GLN A 120 -3.12 12.25 11.57
C GLN A 120 -1.64 12.57 11.28
N TRP A 121 -0.73 11.67 11.66
CA TRP A 121 0.69 11.85 11.36
C TRP A 121 0.95 11.71 9.85
N GLU A 122 0.34 10.73 9.21
CA GLU A 122 0.49 10.46 7.77
C GLU A 122 -0.02 11.63 6.94
N GLU A 123 -1.22 12.14 7.22
CA GLU A 123 -1.80 13.30 6.56
C GLU A 123 -0.92 14.54 6.68
N ALA A 124 -0.31 14.77 7.86
CA ALA A 124 0.58 15.90 8.10
C ALA A 124 1.90 15.81 7.31
N GLU A 125 2.37 14.61 6.98
CA GLU A 125 3.60 14.41 6.20
C GLU A 125 3.35 14.22 4.70
N LEU A 126 2.13 13.83 4.31
CA LEU A 126 1.79 13.42 2.95
C LEU A 126 2.16 14.46 1.89
N ASP A 127 1.82 15.73 2.13
CA ASP A 127 2.13 16.81 1.20
C ASP A 127 3.64 17.02 1.04
N ARG A 128 4.40 16.89 2.13
CA ARG A 128 5.87 16.99 2.09
C ARG A 128 6.50 15.82 1.35
N ILE A 129 5.99 14.61 1.52
CA ILE A 129 6.43 13.43 0.75
C ILE A 129 6.15 13.63 -0.74
N ILE A 130 4.96 14.12 -1.09
CA ILE A 130 4.61 14.41 -2.49
C ILE A 130 5.53 15.49 -3.08
N GLU A 131 5.86 16.55 -2.33
CA GLU A 131 6.81 17.58 -2.75
C GLU A 131 8.22 17.02 -2.99
N ASP A 132 8.72 16.19 -2.07
CA ASP A 132 10.01 15.51 -2.21
C ASP A 132 10.03 14.64 -3.49
N LEU A 133 9.00 13.84 -3.71
CA LEU A 133 8.87 12.99 -4.90
C LEU A 133 8.85 13.81 -6.20
N ARG A 134 8.12 14.93 -6.22
CA ARG A 134 8.09 15.84 -7.39
C ARG A 134 9.47 16.46 -7.64
N ALA A 135 10.21 16.82 -6.59
CA ALA A 135 11.57 17.35 -6.73
C ALA A 135 12.53 16.30 -7.28
N ILE A 136 12.49 15.06 -6.76
CA ILE A 136 13.30 13.94 -7.27
C ILE A 136 12.99 13.71 -8.74
N ARG A 137 11.70 13.66 -9.12
CA ARG A 137 11.29 13.49 -10.52
C ARG A 137 11.78 14.61 -11.43
N ALA A 138 11.90 15.83 -10.91
CA ALA A 138 12.46 16.97 -11.63
C ALA A 138 14.00 16.97 -11.69
N GLY A 139 14.67 15.96 -11.12
CA GLY A 139 16.12 15.78 -11.17
C GLY A 139 16.87 16.24 -9.91
N ALA A 140 16.18 16.53 -8.81
CA ALA A 140 16.84 16.85 -7.55
C ALA A 140 17.60 15.63 -6.99
N SER A 141 18.78 15.87 -6.42
CA SER A 141 19.52 14.84 -5.69
C SER A 141 18.86 14.53 -4.35
N ILE A 142 18.77 13.25 -4.00
CA ILE A 142 18.19 12.80 -2.72
C ILE A 142 19.21 13.01 -1.59
N ASP A 143 18.97 14.03 -0.77
CA ASP A 143 19.75 14.30 0.43
C ASP A 143 19.38 13.34 1.60
N ALA A 144 20.14 13.42 2.70
CA ALA A 144 19.92 12.55 3.85
C ALA A 144 18.57 12.77 4.54
N ALA A 145 18.03 13.99 4.53
CA ALA A 145 16.77 14.31 5.19
C ALA A 145 15.57 13.79 4.38
N MET A 146 15.61 13.96 3.06
CA MET A 146 14.64 13.41 2.12
C MET A 146 14.64 11.89 2.16
N ARG A 147 15.82 11.25 2.13
CA ARG A 147 15.95 9.78 2.29
C ARG A 147 15.32 9.30 3.60
N ALA A 148 15.59 9.98 4.71
CA ALA A 148 15.04 9.63 6.01
C ALA A 148 13.51 9.77 6.06
N ARG A 149 12.93 10.82 5.45
CA ARG A 149 11.48 11.01 5.38
C ARG A 149 10.80 9.91 4.56
N LEU A 150 11.30 9.63 3.36
CA LEU A 150 10.75 8.57 2.48
C LEU A 150 10.76 7.21 3.19
N ASN A 151 11.88 6.84 3.79
CA ASN A 151 12.00 5.55 4.50
C ASN A 151 11.12 5.49 5.75
N ARG A 152 10.99 6.60 6.50
CA ARG A 152 10.09 6.64 7.66
C ARG A 152 8.63 6.48 7.26
N PHE A 153 8.19 7.17 6.21
CA PHE A 153 6.82 7.06 5.70
C PHE A 153 6.53 5.66 5.16
N ALA A 154 7.47 5.08 4.41
CA ALA A 154 7.39 3.70 3.95
C ALA A 154 7.21 2.70 5.10
N GLU A 155 8.00 2.83 6.16
CA GLU A 155 7.93 1.95 7.32
C GLU A 155 6.63 2.14 8.11
N GLN A 156 6.14 3.39 8.24
CA GLN A 156 4.85 3.66 8.87
C GLN A 156 3.72 2.92 8.15
N ILE A 157 3.63 3.02 6.82
CA ILE A 157 2.62 2.29 6.02
C ILE A 157 2.70 0.78 6.34
N LYS A 158 3.90 0.19 6.36
CA LYS A 158 4.06 -1.25 6.64
C LYS A 158 3.52 -1.64 8.02
N GLN A 159 3.80 -0.83 9.05
CA GLN A 159 3.38 -1.09 10.42
C GLN A 159 1.87 -0.88 10.60
N HIS A 160 1.33 0.16 9.99
CA HIS A 160 -0.10 0.47 9.95
C HIS A 160 -0.88 -0.69 9.34
N LEU A 161 -0.51 -1.09 8.12
CA LEU A 161 -1.15 -2.21 7.42
C LEU A 161 -1.04 -3.53 8.17
N ALA A 162 0.08 -3.79 8.85
CA ALA A 162 0.24 -5.00 9.66
C ALA A 162 -0.76 -5.03 10.84
N PHE A 163 -0.98 -3.87 11.47
CA PHE A 163 -1.95 -3.74 12.55
C PHE A 163 -3.38 -3.93 12.05
N GLU A 164 -3.77 -3.27 10.96
CA GLU A 164 -5.13 -3.38 10.43
C GLU A 164 -5.45 -4.77 9.92
N ASN A 165 -4.54 -5.39 9.19
CA ASN A 165 -4.69 -6.76 8.70
C ASN A 165 -4.71 -7.79 9.84
N GLY A 166 -3.94 -7.56 10.89
CA GLY A 166 -3.79 -8.48 12.02
C GLY A 166 -4.87 -8.35 13.09
N ILE A 167 -5.46 -7.16 13.25
CA ILE A 167 -6.34 -6.83 14.37
C ILE A 167 -7.68 -6.29 13.86
N LEU A 168 -7.66 -5.17 13.14
CA LEU A 168 -8.88 -4.43 12.80
C LEU A 168 -9.81 -5.21 11.86
N LEU A 169 -9.29 -5.68 10.72
CA LEU A 169 -10.08 -6.40 9.72
C LEU A 169 -10.64 -7.74 10.26
N PRO A 170 -9.89 -8.54 11.04
CA PRO A 170 -10.46 -9.69 11.74
C PRO A 170 -11.64 -9.34 12.64
N ILE A 171 -11.56 -8.28 13.44
CA ILE A 171 -12.68 -7.83 14.28
C ILE A 171 -13.87 -7.41 13.40
N ALA A 172 -13.61 -6.64 12.33
CA ALA A 172 -14.65 -6.23 11.39
C ALA A 172 -15.41 -7.41 10.80
N ARG A 173 -14.70 -8.48 10.39
CA ARG A 173 -15.32 -9.70 9.85
C ARG A 173 -16.21 -10.42 10.86
N VAL A 174 -15.91 -10.33 12.15
CA VAL A 174 -16.69 -10.96 13.22
C VAL A 174 -17.90 -10.10 13.61
N ARG A 175 -17.73 -8.78 13.64
CA ARG A 175 -18.72 -7.87 14.25
C ARG A 175 -19.68 -7.21 13.27
N LEU A 176 -19.28 -7.00 12.01
CA LEU A 176 -20.13 -6.32 11.03
C LEU A 176 -21.17 -7.28 10.45
N SER A 177 -22.43 -6.84 10.48
CA SER A 177 -23.54 -7.55 9.84
C SER A 177 -23.56 -7.32 8.33
N LEU A 178 -24.36 -8.09 7.61
CA LEU A 178 -24.58 -7.88 6.17
C LEU A 178 -25.13 -6.48 5.84
N ILE A 179 -25.90 -5.88 6.76
CA ILE A 179 -26.43 -4.52 6.59
C ILE A 179 -25.29 -3.51 6.70
N ASP A 180 -24.44 -3.64 7.72
CA ASP A 180 -23.29 -2.74 7.92
C ASP A 180 -22.32 -2.81 6.72
N LEU A 181 -22.11 -4.01 6.17
CA LEU A 181 -21.26 -4.19 4.99
C LEU A 181 -21.90 -3.55 3.73
N ALA A 182 -23.22 -3.60 3.58
CA ALA A 182 -23.90 -2.91 2.48
C ALA A 182 -23.74 -1.38 2.60
N ASP A 183 -23.95 -0.83 3.80
CA ASP A 183 -23.81 0.61 4.08
C ASP A 183 -22.37 1.09 3.86
N LEU A 184 -21.37 0.30 4.26
CA LEU A 184 -19.96 0.55 4.01
C LEU A 184 -19.67 0.59 2.50
N ALA A 185 -20.11 -0.43 1.76
CA ALA A 185 -19.92 -0.51 0.31
C ALA A 185 -20.54 0.69 -0.43
N ASP A 186 -21.76 1.09 -0.04
CA ASP A 186 -22.43 2.24 -0.65
C ASP A 186 -21.69 3.55 -0.38
N SER A 187 -21.20 3.75 0.84
CA SER A 187 -20.40 4.93 1.20
C SER A 187 -19.10 5.00 0.38
N MET A 188 -18.41 3.86 0.23
CA MET A 188 -17.18 3.75 -0.56
C MET A 188 -17.41 4.04 -2.04
N ARG A 189 -18.50 3.51 -2.64
CA ARG A 189 -18.90 3.83 -4.03
C ARG A 189 -19.21 5.30 -4.21
N GLN A 190 -19.93 5.90 -3.26
CA GLN A 190 -20.29 7.31 -3.33
C GLN A 190 -19.07 8.23 -3.30
N ARG A 191 -18.08 7.96 -2.45
CA ARG A 191 -16.82 8.74 -2.41
C ARG A 191 -16.09 8.69 -3.74
N ARG A 192 -15.92 7.50 -4.32
CA ARG A 192 -15.25 7.30 -5.61
C ARG A 192 -15.99 7.99 -6.76
N ALA A 193 -17.32 7.86 -6.80
CA ALA A 193 -18.15 8.53 -7.80
C ALA A 193 -18.13 10.07 -7.67
N ARG A 194 -17.75 10.65 -6.52
CA ARG A 194 -17.57 12.12 -6.38
C ARG A 194 -16.24 12.57 -6.97
N VAL A 195 -15.17 11.81 -6.76
CA VAL A 195 -13.85 12.09 -7.35
C VAL A 195 -13.89 11.98 -8.86
N ASP A 196 -14.55 10.95 -9.41
CA ASP A 196 -14.73 10.79 -10.86
C ASP A 196 -15.52 11.95 -11.50
N ARG A 197 -16.43 12.57 -10.73
CA ARG A 197 -17.26 13.70 -11.16
C ARG A 197 -16.63 15.07 -10.90
N GLY A 198 -15.52 15.14 -10.16
CA GLY A 198 -14.85 16.38 -9.80
C GLY A 198 -13.39 16.15 -9.44
N GLY A 199 -12.50 16.42 -10.39
CA GLY A 199 -11.09 16.74 -10.08
C GLY A 199 -10.99 17.98 -9.17
N PRO A 200 -9.80 18.25 -8.63
CA PRO A 200 -9.56 18.39 -7.18
C PRO A 200 -10.59 19.26 -6.44
N ALA A 201 -11.17 18.70 -5.37
CA ALA A 201 -12.16 19.39 -4.55
C ALA A 201 -11.52 20.44 -3.63
N ALA A 202 -11.60 21.70 -4.04
CA ALA A 202 -11.65 22.81 -3.11
C ALA A 202 -13.02 22.80 -2.42
N GLU A 203 -13.08 22.43 -1.14
CA GLU A 203 -14.06 23.03 -0.23
C GLU A 203 -13.59 22.89 1.22
N LYS A 204 -12.93 23.95 1.70
CA LYS A 204 -12.84 24.22 3.13
C LYS A 204 -14.26 24.50 3.61
N LEU A 205 -14.78 23.63 4.47
CA LEU A 205 -15.96 23.92 5.28
C LEU A 205 -15.63 25.10 6.20
N SER A 206 -16.08 26.28 5.78
CA SER A 206 -16.16 27.49 6.62
C SER A 206 -17.14 27.21 7.76
N GLY A 207 -16.61 27.01 8.96
CA GLY A 207 -17.38 27.02 10.19
C GLY A 207 -17.94 28.41 10.50
N SER A 208 -19.17 28.40 11.00
CA SER A 208 -19.99 29.51 11.49
C SER A 208 -19.33 30.42 12.52
#